data_AF-A0A9E5QTK6-F1
#
_entry.id   AF-A0A9E5QTK6-F1
#
_cell.length_a   1.000
_cell.length_b   1.000
_cell.length_c   1.000
_cell.angle_alpha   90.00
_cell.angle_beta   90.00
_cell.angle_gamma   90.00
#
_symmetry.space_group_name_H-M   'P 1'
#
loop_
_entity.id
_entity.type
_entity.pdbx_description
1 polymer ?
#
loop_
_entity_poly.entity_id
_entity_poly.type
_entity_poly.pdbx_seq_one_letter_code
_entity_poly.pdbx_strand_id
1 'polypeptide(L)'
;MLKNLFHSLAILFIIFGFMWAFSQIPVFQNLEVFNPISQTLDDFDMTDVVFSKLRPALPADERITLVNIGELDRTGIAELLNIIAQHQPRVVGIDAFFRSPKDPQTDSTLQASLAQFNKLVLVSELSSRKFNEKTKQYDSLETSHPLFLEKAQGGYANLSTEGAGNETGFYTCRSFIPATQVKDKGEVLSFGVKLAEQYDPSGSQKFFGP
;
A
#
# COMPACT_ATOMS: atom_id res chain seq x y z
N MET A 1 45.03 -53.54 5.31
CA MET A 1 44.11 -53.23 4.19
C MET A 1 42.64 -53.50 4.55
N LEU A 2 42.28 -54.71 5.02
CA LEU A 2 40.88 -55.09 5.32
C LEU A 2 40.21 -54.26 6.44
N LYS A 3 40.95 -53.86 7.48
CA LYS A 3 40.44 -52.99 8.55
C LYS A 3 40.01 -51.62 8.02
N ASN A 4 40.81 -50.96 7.18
CA ASN A 4 40.49 -49.63 6.66
C ASN A 4 39.24 -49.66 5.75
N LEU A 5 39.08 -50.73 4.97
CA LEU A 5 37.89 -50.96 4.16
C LEU A 5 36.61 -51.09 5.00
N PHE A 6 36.71 -51.78 6.14
CA PHE A 6 35.60 -51.94 7.09
C PHE A 6 35.22 -50.62 7.77
N HIS A 7 36.20 -49.77 8.11
CA HIS A 7 35.95 -48.44 8.66
C HIS A 7 35.28 -47.51 7.63
N SER A 8 35.75 -47.53 6.38
CA SER A 8 35.12 -46.74 5.30
C SER A 8 33.68 -47.17 5.03
N LEU A 9 33.39 -48.48 5.04
CA LEU A 9 32.02 -48.98 4.89
C LEU A 9 31.13 -48.62 6.09
N ALA A 10 31.63 -48.74 7.31
CA ALA A 10 30.90 -48.32 8.50
C ALA A 10 30.56 -46.83 8.48
N ILE A 11 31.52 -45.98 8.08
CA ILE A 11 31.29 -44.53 7.94
C ILE A 11 30.24 -44.25 6.84
N LEU A 12 30.31 -44.97 5.71
CA LEU A 12 29.33 -44.84 4.63
C LEU A 12 27.91 -45.16 5.13
N PHE A 13 27.73 -46.29 5.82
CA PHE A 13 26.43 -46.67 6.38
C PHE A 13 25.92 -45.69 7.43
N ILE A 14 26.82 -45.13 8.26
CA ILE A 14 26.45 -44.08 9.23
C ILE A 14 25.98 -42.83 8.50
N ILE A 15 26.72 -42.36 7.48
CA ILE A 15 26.33 -41.16 6.71
C ILE A 15 24.99 -41.36 6.01
N PHE A 16 24.80 -42.49 5.32
CA PHE A 16 23.53 -42.80 4.66
C PHE A 16 22.38 -42.99 5.64
N GLY A 17 22.64 -43.60 6.81
CA GLY A 17 21.66 -43.72 7.88
C GLY A 17 21.25 -42.37 8.44
N PHE A 18 22.21 -41.47 8.65
CA PHE A 18 21.94 -40.09 9.04
C PHE A 18 21.15 -39.35 7.95
N MET A 19 21.56 -39.41 6.69
CA MET A 19 20.83 -38.78 5.59
C MET A 19 19.39 -39.29 5.47
N TRP A 20 19.17 -40.59 5.67
CA TRP A 20 17.83 -41.17 5.68
C TRP A 20 17.01 -40.71 6.88
N ALA A 21 17.59 -40.66 8.08
CA ALA A 21 16.92 -40.14 9.27
C ALA A 21 16.53 -38.66 9.11
N PHE A 22 17.41 -37.84 8.53
CA PHE A 22 17.14 -36.44 8.22
C PHE A 22 16.05 -36.27 7.15
N SER A 23 15.96 -37.17 6.16
CA SER A 23 14.94 -37.10 5.11
C SER A 23 13.52 -37.44 5.60
N GLN A 24 13.38 -38.12 6.75
CA GLN A 24 12.09 -38.39 7.39
C GLN A 24 11.53 -37.18 8.17
N ILE A 25 12.32 -36.12 8.36
CA ILE A 25 11.86 -34.92 9.08
C ILE A 25 11.04 -34.05 8.10
N PRO A 26 9.72 -33.86 8.33
CA PRO A 26 8.83 -33.16 7.39
C PRO A 26 9.21 -31.70 7.15
N VAL A 27 9.97 -31.10 8.07
CA VAL A 27 10.46 -29.71 8.01
C VAL A 27 11.41 -29.49 6.82
N PHE A 28 12.21 -30.50 6.44
CA PHE A 28 13.10 -30.41 5.27
C PHE A 28 12.40 -30.72 3.94
N GLN A 29 11.24 -31.37 3.98
CA GLN A 29 10.41 -31.62 2.79
C GLN A 29 9.50 -30.43 2.46
N ASN A 30 9.14 -29.63 3.48
CA ASN A 30 8.33 -28.42 3.34
C ASN A 30 9.18 -27.15 3.44
N LEU A 31 10.17 -27.01 2.54
CA LEU A 31 10.96 -25.76 2.41
C LEU A 31 10.08 -24.52 2.17
N GLU A 32 8.84 -24.72 1.74
CA GLU A 32 7.82 -23.66 1.66
C GLU A 32 7.51 -22.98 2.99
N VAL A 33 7.71 -23.64 4.14
CA VAL A 33 7.50 -23.02 5.47
C VAL A 33 8.55 -21.97 5.77
N PHE A 34 9.75 -22.08 5.20
CA PHE A 34 10.82 -21.09 5.34
C PHE A 34 10.81 -20.01 4.26
N ASN A 35 10.07 -20.19 3.16
CA ASN A 35 9.89 -19.15 2.14
C ASN A 35 9.45 -17.80 2.70
N PRO A 36 8.43 -17.69 3.59
CA PRO A 36 8.04 -16.39 4.13
C PRO A 36 9.14 -15.75 4.98
N ILE A 37 9.92 -16.54 5.73
CA ILE A 37 11.03 -16.02 6.55
C ILE A 37 12.18 -15.56 5.64
N SER A 38 12.56 -16.36 4.64
CA SER A 38 13.58 -16.01 3.66
C SER A 38 13.20 -14.74 2.91
N GLN A 39 11.97 -14.67 2.38
CA GLN A 39 11.47 -13.49 1.67
C GLN A 39 11.50 -12.25 2.56
N THR A 40 11.11 -12.35 3.84
CA THR A 40 11.20 -11.19 4.75
C THR A 40 12.62 -10.76 5.08
N LEU A 41 13.60 -11.68 5.08
CA LEU A 41 15.00 -11.36 5.31
C LEU A 41 15.69 -10.83 4.05
N ASP A 42 15.30 -11.31 2.87
CA ASP A 42 15.74 -10.79 1.57
C ASP A 42 15.19 -9.37 1.34
N ASP A 43 13.95 -9.12 1.75
CA ASP A 43 13.35 -7.78 1.73
C ASP A 43 13.92 -6.86 2.81
N PHE A 44 14.67 -7.34 3.81
CA PHE A 44 15.19 -6.53 4.91
C PHE A 44 16.51 -5.85 4.53
N ASP A 45 16.48 -4.52 4.36
CA ASP A 45 17.68 -3.75 4.03
C ASP A 45 18.37 -3.24 5.31
N MET A 46 19.69 -3.07 5.26
CA MET A 46 20.48 -2.46 6.35
C MET A 46 19.95 -1.07 6.72
N THR A 47 19.32 -0.37 5.76
CA THR A 47 18.63 0.90 6.00
C THR A 47 17.49 0.77 7.02
N ASP A 48 16.74 -0.34 7.04
CA ASP A 48 15.61 -0.54 7.95
C ASP A 48 16.07 -0.62 9.43
N VAL A 49 17.27 -1.18 9.70
CA VAL A 49 17.90 -1.16 11.05
C VAL A 49 18.30 0.25 11.45
N VAL A 50 18.87 1.02 10.51
CA VAL A 50 19.31 2.40 10.76
C VAL A 50 18.12 3.30 11.07
N PHE A 51 17.04 3.20 10.30
CA PHE A 51 15.84 4.01 10.50
C PHE A 51 15.06 3.61 11.76
N SER A 52 15.05 2.33 12.15
CA SER A 52 14.32 1.86 13.35
C SER A 52 15.06 2.05 14.68
N LYS A 53 16.40 1.94 14.69
CA LYS A 53 17.19 1.95 15.94
C LYS A 53 18.15 3.12 16.09
N LEU A 54 18.58 3.75 14.99
CA LEU A 54 19.65 4.76 15.03
C LEU A 54 19.17 6.19 14.80
N ARG A 55 17.95 6.39 14.25
CA ARG A 55 17.36 7.73 14.17
C ARG A 55 16.58 8.07 15.45
N PRO A 56 16.76 9.28 16.01
CA PRO A 56 15.87 9.76 17.05
C PRO A 56 14.45 9.87 16.51
N ALA A 57 13.47 9.54 17.34
CA ALA A 57 12.06 9.71 17.00
C ALA A 57 11.81 11.17 16.62
N LEU A 58 11.37 11.40 15.39
CA LEU A 58 10.94 12.72 14.97
C LEU A 58 9.61 13.04 15.67
N PRO A 59 9.39 14.28 16.14
CA PRO A 59 8.11 14.66 16.70
C PRO A 59 7.02 14.49 15.63
N ALA A 60 5.85 14.00 16.06
CA ALA A 60 4.70 13.87 15.17
C ALA A 60 4.26 15.25 14.65
N ASP A 61 3.82 15.31 13.40
CA ASP A 61 3.25 16.53 12.83
C ASP A 61 1.84 16.75 13.41
N GLU A 62 1.70 17.74 14.28
CA GLU A 62 0.44 18.06 14.96
C GLU A 62 -0.61 18.68 14.01
N ARG A 63 -0.25 18.95 12.75
CA ARG A 63 -1.16 19.52 11.75
C ARG A 63 -1.98 18.47 11.00
N ILE A 64 -1.62 17.19 11.13
CA ILE A 64 -2.26 16.08 10.42
C ILE A 64 -3.04 15.24 11.43
N THR A 65 -4.33 15.05 11.17
CA THR A 65 -5.18 14.14 11.96
C THR A 65 -5.54 12.94 11.09
N LEU A 66 -5.18 11.74 11.55
CA LEU A 66 -5.57 10.48 10.93
C LEU A 66 -6.80 9.93 11.64
N VAL A 67 -7.82 9.60 10.86
CA VAL A 67 -9.09 9.08 11.38
C VAL A 67 -9.34 7.70 10.80
N ASN A 68 -9.49 6.70 11.66
CA ASN A 68 -9.84 5.35 11.26
C ASN A 68 -11.37 5.26 11.10
N ILE A 69 -11.83 4.93 9.90
CA ILE A 69 -13.25 4.77 9.59
C ILE A 69 -13.78 3.35 9.89
N GLY A 70 -12.90 2.40 10.18
CA GLY A 70 -13.24 1.03 10.57
C GLY A 70 -14.28 0.38 9.66
N GLU A 71 -15.33 -0.15 10.28
CA GLU A 71 -16.48 -0.81 9.63
C GLU A 71 -17.71 0.12 9.52
N LEU A 72 -17.52 1.45 9.59
CA LEU A 72 -18.62 2.39 9.50
C LEU A 72 -19.31 2.28 8.14
N ASP A 73 -20.65 2.29 8.18
CA ASP A 73 -21.45 2.40 6.97
C ASP A 73 -21.49 3.84 6.46
N ARG A 74 -22.25 4.09 5.38
CA ARG A 74 -22.34 5.44 4.77
C ARG A 74 -22.88 6.48 5.75
N THR A 75 -23.79 6.09 6.62
CA THR A 75 -24.35 6.96 7.66
C THR A 75 -23.30 7.29 8.72
N GLY A 76 -22.58 6.28 9.22
CA GLY A 76 -21.52 6.48 10.19
C GLY A 76 -20.38 7.35 9.64
N ILE A 77 -19.99 7.13 8.38
CA ILE A 77 -19.00 8.00 7.70
C ILE A 77 -19.54 9.42 7.56
N ALA A 78 -20.81 9.60 7.20
CA ALA A 78 -21.43 10.92 7.09
C ALA A 78 -21.46 11.67 8.44
N GLU A 79 -21.85 11.01 9.52
CA GLU A 79 -21.83 11.57 10.88
C GLU A 79 -20.42 11.98 11.30
N LEU A 80 -19.43 11.12 11.04
CA LEU A 80 -18.02 11.41 11.31
C LEU A 80 -17.55 12.65 10.51
N LEU A 81 -17.90 12.74 9.23
CA LEU A 81 -17.60 13.91 8.41
C LEU A 81 -18.27 15.18 8.93
N ASN A 82 -19.51 15.08 9.43
CA ASN A 82 -20.20 16.22 10.04
C ASN A 82 -19.48 16.72 11.30
N ILE A 83 -18.93 15.83 12.12
CA ILE A 83 -18.11 16.21 13.28
C ILE A 83 -16.82 16.88 12.80
N ILE A 84 -16.12 16.29 11.83
CA ILE A 84 -14.88 16.84 11.26
C ILE A 84 -15.11 18.24 10.66
N ALA A 85 -16.23 18.46 9.97
CA ALA A 85 -16.58 19.74 9.35
C ALA A 85 -16.66 20.89 10.38
N GLN A 86 -17.06 20.61 11.62
CA GLN A 86 -17.12 21.61 12.70
C GLN A 86 -15.74 22.19 13.05
N HIS A 87 -14.67 21.44 12.79
CA HIS A 87 -13.29 21.86 13.04
C HIS A 87 -12.64 22.57 11.84
N GLN A 88 -13.37 22.76 10.74
CA GLN A 88 -12.94 23.51 9.55
C GLN A 88 -11.54 23.12 9.04
N PRO A 89 -11.31 21.82 8.72
CA PRO A 89 -10.03 21.36 8.22
C PRO A 89 -9.68 22.07 6.91
N ARG A 90 -8.38 22.36 6.71
CA ARG A 90 -7.91 23.01 5.47
C ARG A 90 -8.09 22.13 4.24
N VAL A 91 -7.91 20.81 4.41
CA VAL A 91 -8.07 19.78 3.37
C VAL A 91 -8.53 18.49 4.04
N VAL A 92 -9.41 17.75 3.38
CA VAL A 92 -9.82 16.40 3.80
C VAL A 92 -9.47 15.39 2.71
N GLY A 93 -8.86 14.28 3.12
CA GLY A 93 -8.62 13.11 2.30
C GLY A 93 -9.42 11.93 2.81
N ILE A 94 -10.06 11.18 1.92
CA ILE A 94 -10.74 9.93 2.27
C ILE A 94 -10.18 8.81 1.39
N ASP A 95 -9.51 7.87 2.05
CA ASP A 95 -8.99 6.64 1.44
C ASP A 95 -10.04 5.52 1.55
N ALA A 96 -11.16 5.71 0.86
CA ALA A 96 -12.24 4.73 0.75
C ALA A 96 -12.98 4.89 -0.57
N PHE A 97 -13.38 3.76 -1.17
CA PHE A 97 -14.13 3.74 -2.42
C PHE A 97 -15.64 3.63 -2.20
N PHE A 98 -16.39 4.55 -2.82
CA PHE A 98 -17.85 4.50 -2.91
C PHE A 98 -18.28 4.09 -4.33
N ARG A 99 -17.95 2.85 -4.74
CA ARG A 99 -18.00 2.40 -6.14
C ARG A 99 -19.40 2.38 -6.78
N SER A 100 -20.44 2.08 -6.00
CA SER A 100 -21.82 1.97 -6.48
C SER A 100 -22.81 2.65 -5.54
N PRO A 101 -23.95 3.17 -6.03
CA PRO A 101 -25.08 3.54 -5.18
C PRO A 101 -25.55 2.32 -4.36
N LYS A 102 -26.03 2.56 -3.14
CA LYS A 102 -26.55 1.51 -2.24
C LYS A 102 -27.99 1.83 -1.87
N ASP A 103 -28.18 2.75 -0.93
CA ASP A 103 -29.49 3.22 -0.49
C ASP A 103 -29.58 4.73 -0.71
N PRO A 104 -30.62 5.23 -1.41
CA PRO A 104 -30.72 6.65 -1.76
C PRO A 104 -30.65 7.61 -0.55
N GLN A 105 -31.17 7.22 0.60
CA GLN A 105 -31.16 8.08 1.79
C GLN A 105 -29.75 8.18 2.37
N THR A 106 -29.07 7.06 2.55
CA THR A 106 -27.68 7.05 3.05
C THR A 106 -26.71 7.67 2.04
N ASP A 107 -26.95 7.50 0.75
CA ASP A 107 -26.14 8.06 -0.33
C ASP A 107 -26.27 9.58 -0.40
N SER A 108 -27.49 10.09 -0.28
CA SER A 108 -27.75 11.53 -0.22
C SER A 108 -27.14 12.15 1.04
N THR A 109 -27.22 11.46 2.18
CA THR A 109 -26.64 11.91 3.45
C THR A 109 -25.11 12.00 3.38
N LEU A 110 -24.46 10.98 2.83
CA LEU A 110 -23.01 10.99 2.61
C LEU A 110 -22.61 12.06 1.60
N GLN A 111 -23.33 12.18 0.48
CA GLN A 111 -23.06 13.20 -0.53
C GLN A 111 -23.13 14.61 0.07
N ALA A 112 -24.18 14.92 0.84
CA ALA A 112 -24.33 16.20 1.52
C ALA A 112 -23.19 16.45 2.51
N SER A 113 -22.75 15.39 3.21
CA SER A 113 -21.66 15.49 4.18
C SER A 113 -20.32 15.78 3.50
N LEU A 114 -20.03 15.13 2.37
CA LEU A 114 -18.85 15.38 1.54
C LEU A 114 -18.84 16.81 0.96
N ALA A 115 -20.01 17.33 0.58
CA ALA A 115 -20.14 18.64 -0.03
C ALA A 115 -19.81 19.81 0.92
N GLN A 116 -19.68 19.57 2.23
CA GLN A 116 -19.28 20.59 3.21
C GLN A 116 -17.82 21.02 3.08
N PHE A 117 -16.98 20.21 2.44
CA PHE A 117 -15.54 20.48 2.35
C PHE A 117 -15.19 21.18 1.04
N ASN A 118 -14.56 22.35 1.15
CA ASN A 118 -14.08 23.10 -0.01
C ASN A 118 -12.93 22.39 -0.74
N LYS A 119 -12.11 21.63 0.01
CA LYS A 119 -10.95 20.91 -0.50
C LYS A 119 -11.03 19.46 -0.05
N LEU A 120 -11.65 18.64 -0.89
CA LEU A 120 -11.84 17.21 -0.67
C LEU A 120 -11.04 16.43 -1.72
N VAL A 121 -10.28 15.44 -1.26
CA VAL A 121 -9.60 14.46 -2.11
C VAL A 121 -10.14 13.09 -1.81
N LEU A 122 -10.69 12.41 -2.82
CA LEU A 122 -11.09 11.02 -2.75
C LEU A 122 -10.04 10.14 -3.44
N VAL A 123 -9.82 8.96 -2.88
CA VAL A 123 -8.89 8.00 -3.48
C VAL A 123 -9.33 7.55 -4.86
N SER A 124 -8.34 7.32 -5.71
CA SER A 124 -8.47 6.65 -6.99
C SER A 124 -7.47 5.50 -7.11
N GLU A 125 -7.69 4.61 -8.08
CA GLU A 125 -6.83 3.46 -8.34
C GLU A 125 -6.50 3.37 -9.83
N LEU A 126 -5.23 3.16 -10.17
CA LEU A 126 -4.79 2.87 -11.53
C LEU A 126 -5.25 1.44 -11.88
N SER A 127 -6.27 1.33 -12.75
CA SER A 127 -6.99 0.06 -13.04
C SER A 127 -6.09 -0.98 -13.72
N SER A 128 -5.22 -0.52 -14.63
CA SER A 128 -4.24 -1.40 -15.25
C SER A 128 -3.04 -1.56 -14.31
N ARG A 129 -2.92 -2.72 -13.64
CA ARG A 129 -1.68 -3.09 -12.92
C ARG A 129 -0.43 -3.04 -13.81
N LYS A 130 -0.60 -2.97 -15.14
CA LYS A 130 0.47 -2.82 -16.13
C LYS A 130 0.50 -1.39 -16.68
N PHE A 131 1.64 -0.76 -16.48
CA PHE A 131 2.02 0.48 -17.17
C PHE A 131 2.36 0.16 -18.63
N ASN A 132 1.88 0.96 -19.57
CA ASN A 132 2.22 0.77 -20.98
C ASN A 132 3.57 1.42 -21.26
N GLU A 133 4.62 0.61 -21.38
CA GLU A 133 5.99 1.07 -21.64
C GLU A 133 6.15 1.84 -22.97
N LYS A 134 5.31 1.58 -23.97
CA LYS A 134 5.39 2.25 -25.28
C LYS A 134 4.80 3.64 -25.23
N THR A 135 3.66 3.81 -24.57
CA THR A 135 2.98 5.11 -24.46
C THR A 135 3.39 5.88 -23.21
N LYS A 136 4.08 5.23 -22.26
CA LYS A 136 4.43 5.74 -20.93
C LYS A 136 3.22 6.20 -20.12
N GLN A 137 2.12 5.45 -20.21
CA GLN A 137 0.84 5.79 -19.57
C GLN A 137 0.15 4.55 -18.98
N TYR A 138 -0.68 4.77 -17.96
CA TYR A 138 -1.69 3.82 -17.51
C TYR A 138 -2.97 3.94 -18.36
N ASP A 139 -3.72 2.84 -18.48
CA ASP A 139 -4.89 2.79 -19.37
C ASP A 139 -6.09 3.54 -18.79
N SER A 140 -6.37 3.36 -17.50
CA SER A 140 -7.53 3.97 -16.86
C SER A 140 -7.35 4.12 -15.36
N LEU A 141 -8.26 4.91 -14.78
CA LEU A 141 -8.30 5.23 -13.37
C LEU A 141 -9.69 4.93 -12.83
N GLU A 142 -9.76 4.03 -11.85
CA GLU A 142 -10.95 3.71 -11.08
C GLU A 142 -11.16 4.74 -9.98
N THR A 143 -12.40 5.14 -9.78
CA THR A 143 -12.80 6.15 -8.80
C THR A 143 -14.08 5.73 -8.10
N SER A 144 -14.46 6.47 -7.06
CA SER A 144 -15.82 6.41 -6.52
C SER A 144 -16.86 6.77 -7.58
N HIS A 145 -18.12 6.40 -7.34
CA HIS A 145 -19.24 6.72 -8.21
C HIS A 145 -19.36 8.25 -8.39
N PRO A 146 -19.70 8.77 -9.59
CA PRO A 146 -19.76 10.21 -9.87
C PRO A 146 -20.62 11.02 -8.88
N LEU A 147 -21.66 10.40 -8.30
CA LEU A 147 -22.50 11.01 -7.25
C LEU A 147 -21.70 11.53 -6.05
N PHE A 148 -20.57 10.90 -5.71
CA PHE A 148 -19.72 11.30 -4.58
C PHE A 148 -18.54 12.19 -5.00
N LEU A 149 -18.36 12.45 -6.30
CA LEU A 149 -17.18 13.13 -6.84
C LEU A 149 -17.39 14.63 -7.12
N GLU A 150 -18.62 15.15 -7.01
CA GLU A 150 -18.96 16.51 -7.48
C GLU A 150 -18.03 17.63 -6.93
N LYS A 151 -17.65 17.53 -5.65
CA LYS A 151 -16.73 18.48 -4.98
C LYS A 151 -15.35 17.89 -4.71
N ALA A 152 -15.11 16.66 -5.11
CA ALA A 152 -13.89 15.94 -4.80
C ALA A 152 -12.93 15.94 -5.99
N GLN A 153 -11.64 16.06 -5.68
CA GLN A 153 -10.57 15.75 -6.61
C GLN A 153 -10.07 14.32 -6.37
N GLY A 154 -9.56 13.66 -7.40
CA GLY A 154 -8.99 12.33 -7.28
C GLY A 154 -7.49 12.36 -7.01
N GLY A 155 -6.98 11.42 -6.21
CA GLY A 155 -5.55 11.14 -6.09
C GLY A 155 -5.31 9.64 -5.91
N TYR A 156 -4.33 9.08 -6.62
CA TYR A 156 -4.19 7.62 -6.69
C TYR A 156 -3.40 7.04 -5.51
N ALA A 157 -3.80 5.87 -4.99
CA ALA A 157 -3.15 5.24 -3.83
C ALA A 157 -2.30 4.00 -4.17
N ASN A 158 -2.10 3.69 -5.46
CA ASN A 158 -1.33 2.52 -5.87
C ASN A 158 0.10 2.53 -5.30
N LEU A 159 0.53 1.38 -4.78
CA LEU A 159 1.89 1.15 -4.33
C LEU A 159 2.69 0.45 -5.43
N SER A 160 3.89 0.98 -5.71
CA SER A 160 4.84 0.38 -6.63
C SER A 160 5.72 -0.61 -5.86
N THR A 161 5.33 -1.89 -5.89
CA THR A 161 6.08 -3.00 -5.28
C THR A 161 6.44 -4.04 -6.34
N GLU A 162 7.55 -4.76 -6.14
CA GLU A 162 7.96 -5.84 -7.04
C GLU A 162 6.93 -6.99 -7.08
N GLY A 163 6.11 -7.10 -6.04
CA GLY A 163 4.97 -8.01 -5.94
C GLY A 163 3.66 -7.50 -6.50
N ALA A 164 3.62 -6.35 -7.19
CA ALA A 164 2.40 -5.81 -7.78
C ALA A 164 1.76 -6.80 -8.78
N GLY A 165 0.84 -7.63 -8.28
CA GLY A 165 0.24 -8.74 -9.02
C GLY A 165 0.22 -10.08 -8.29
N ASN A 166 0.97 -10.24 -7.21
CA ASN A 166 1.06 -11.47 -6.42
C ASN A 166 0.55 -11.22 -4.98
N GLU A 167 -0.64 -11.74 -4.67
CA GLU A 167 -1.38 -11.44 -3.43
C GLU A 167 -0.85 -12.18 -2.19
N THR A 168 0.25 -12.93 -2.32
CA THR A 168 0.76 -13.84 -1.29
C THR A 168 2.07 -13.38 -0.64
N GLY A 169 2.70 -12.31 -1.14
CA GLY A 169 3.96 -11.80 -0.58
C GLY A 169 3.79 -10.50 0.20
N PHE A 170 4.53 -10.38 1.31
CA PHE A 170 4.70 -9.12 2.03
C PHE A 170 5.91 -8.41 1.44
N TYR A 171 5.67 -7.38 0.63
CA TYR A 171 6.73 -6.63 -0.03
C TYR A 171 6.93 -5.27 0.59
N THR A 172 8.18 -4.87 0.75
CA THR A 172 8.48 -3.50 1.20
C THR A 172 8.33 -2.50 0.06
N CYS A 173 7.53 -1.45 0.26
CA CYS A 173 7.43 -0.35 -0.70
C CYS A 173 8.63 0.58 -0.55
N ARG A 174 9.58 0.52 -1.50
CA ARG A 174 10.81 1.34 -1.51
C ARG A 174 10.81 2.43 -2.56
N SER A 175 9.78 2.46 -3.40
CA SER A 175 9.64 3.43 -4.48
C SER A 175 8.34 4.22 -4.29
N PHE A 176 8.43 5.53 -4.47
CA PHE A 176 7.28 6.41 -4.45
C PHE A 176 7.13 7.04 -5.83
N ILE A 177 5.97 6.81 -6.45
CA ILE A 177 5.62 7.47 -7.71
C ILE A 177 4.71 8.64 -7.32
N PRO A 178 5.18 9.89 -7.39
CA PRO A 178 4.41 11.03 -6.93
C PRO A 178 3.35 11.51 -7.94
N ALA A 179 3.64 11.31 -9.23
CA ALA A 179 2.79 11.67 -10.35
C ALA A 179 2.97 10.64 -11.48
N THR A 180 1.91 10.39 -12.24
CA THR A 180 1.96 9.51 -13.41
C THR A 180 1.01 9.98 -14.49
N GLN A 181 1.17 9.46 -15.71
CA GLN A 181 0.30 9.78 -16.84
C GLN A 181 -0.77 8.70 -17.02
N VAL A 182 -2.03 9.12 -17.11
CA VAL A 182 -3.18 8.26 -17.41
C VAL A 182 -3.78 8.69 -18.73
N LYS A 183 -4.05 7.70 -19.59
CA LYS A 183 -4.69 7.91 -20.87
C LYS A 183 -5.99 8.72 -20.71
N ASP A 184 -6.16 9.73 -21.56
CA ASP A 184 -7.33 10.63 -21.59
C ASP A 184 -7.56 11.50 -20.34
N LYS A 185 -6.77 11.33 -19.26
CA LYS A 185 -6.80 12.14 -18.04
C LYS A 185 -5.55 13.02 -17.84
N GLY A 186 -4.46 12.71 -18.54
CA GLY A 186 -3.20 13.41 -18.42
C GLY A 186 -2.47 13.06 -17.12
N GLU A 187 -1.75 14.03 -16.57
CA GLU A 187 -1.01 13.84 -15.34
C GLU A 187 -1.97 13.73 -14.14
N VAL A 188 -1.80 12.68 -13.35
CA VAL A 188 -2.51 12.46 -12.10
C VAL A 188 -1.49 12.37 -10.97
N LEU A 189 -1.85 12.94 -9.82
CA LEU A 189 -1.01 12.95 -8.62
C LEU A 189 -1.40 11.79 -7.70
N SER A 190 -0.41 11.27 -6.98
CA SER A 190 -0.65 10.33 -5.89
C SER A 190 -1.51 10.98 -4.81
N PHE A 191 -2.25 10.19 -4.06
CA PHE A 191 -3.23 10.65 -3.07
C PHE A 191 -2.61 11.63 -2.05
N GLY A 192 -1.46 11.27 -1.47
CA GLY A 192 -0.75 12.13 -0.53
C GLY A 192 -0.25 13.44 -1.16
N VAL A 193 0.27 13.39 -2.39
CA VAL A 193 0.73 14.59 -3.09
C VAL A 193 -0.45 15.49 -3.45
N LYS A 194 -1.59 14.91 -3.85
CA LYS A 194 -2.79 15.68 -4.15
C LYS A 194 -3.32 16.41 -2.91
N LEU A 195 -3.29 15.77 -1.74
CA LEU A 195 -3.62 16.40 -0.46
C LEU A 195 -2.66 17.55 -0.13
N ALA A 196 -1.35 17.32 -0.28
CA ALA A 196 -0.33 18.34 -0.06
C ALA A 196 -0.50 19.53 -1.01
N GLU A 197 -0.79 19.29 -2.29
CA GLU A 197 -1.09 20.33 -3.28
C GLU A 197 -2.32 21.15 -2.89
N GLN A 198 -3.40 20.51 -2.44
CA GLN A 198 -4.58 21.23 -1.98
C GLN A 198 -4.29 22.08 -0.74
N TYR A 199 -3.38 21.64 0.14
CA TYR A 199 -3.00 22.35 1.35
C TYR A 199 -2.06 23.52 1.06
N ASP A 200 -0.98 23.27 0.32
CA ASP A 200 0.07 24.22 -0.07
C ASP A 200 0.56 23.92 -1.51
N PRO A 201 -0.03 24.59 -2.52
CA PRO A 201 0.36 24.40 -3.91
C PRO A 201 1.84 24.73 -4.18
N SER A 202 2.39 25.75 -3.50
CA SER A 202 3.78 26.18 -3.68
C SER A 202 4.75 25.15 -3.08
N GLY A 203 4.42 24.58 -1.93
CA GLY A 203 5.16 23.47 -1.34
C GLY A 203 5.17 22.24 -2.26
N SER A 204 4.02 21.90 -2.83
CA SER A 204 3.91 20.78 -3.78
C SER A 204 4.72 21.01 -5.06
N GLN A 205 4.76 22.23 -5.60
CA GLN A 205 5.59 22.53 -6.78
C GLN A 205 7.08 22.38 -6.48
N LYS A 206 7.53 22.80 -5.30
CA LYS A 206 8.93 22.59 -4.87
C LYS A 206 9.28 21.13 -4.72
N PHE A 207 8.34 20.30 -4.30
CA PHE A 207 8.54 18.84 -4.20
C PHE A 207 8.84 18.21 -5.57
N PHE A 208 8.31 18.77 -6.67
CA PHE A 208 8.62 18.35 -8.03
C PHE A 208 9.78 19.12 -8.70
N GLY A 209 10.25 20.20 -8.07
CA GLY A 209 11.37 21.00 -8.55
C GLY A 209 12.73 20.36 -8.19
N PRO A 210 13.81 20.75 -8.89
CA PRO A 210 15.17 20.36 -8.53
C PRO A 210 15.63 20.95 -7.19
#